data_AF-A0A2N2A6J1-F1
#
_entry.id   AF-A0A2N2A6J1-F1
#
_cell.length_a   1.000
_cell.length_b   1.000
_cell.length_c   1.000
_cell.angle_alpha   90.00
_cell.angle_beta   90.00
_cell.angle_gamma   90.00
#
_symmetry.space_group_name_H-M   'P 1'
#
loop_
_entity.id
_entity.type
_entity.pdbx_description
1 polymer ?
#
loop_
_entity_poly.entity_id
_entity_poly.type
_entity_poly.pdbx_seq_one_letter_code
_entity_poly.pdbx_strand_id
1 'polypeptide(L)'
;MKQTTESLSDCIDRYTTAVAQGDLTYAYRGILSTLTRFKSVWESAHPHDTVGALYQGYLDMSFVAVLPASLAEKRLKISLVYLHPSGTFTLWLIAGNRAIQKSVSDALRNVSLGEYSLTKLEPGVDAIIALDLPKPYAFDEPEQLTKNLLQAAETFLADMTALVGGIS
;
A
#
# COMPACT_ATOMS: atom_id res chain seq x y z
N MET A 1 -14.84 -11.62 -5.26
CA MET A 1 -15.65 -12.02 -4.08
C MET A 1 -16.03 -13.48 -4.21
N LYS A 2 -15.79 -14.31 -3.20
CA LYS A 2 -16.42 -15.64 -3.15
C LYS A 2 -17.92 -15.43 -2.98
N GLN A 3 -18.74 -16.03 -3.84
CA GLN A 3 -20.19 -16.02 -3.63
C GLN A 3 -20.48 -16.84 -2.36
N THR A 4 -20.95 -16.18 -1.32
CA THR A 4 -21.53 -16.83 -0.15
C THR A 4 -22.91 -17.35 -0.51
N THR A 5 -23.23 -18.58 -0.12
CA THR A 5 -24.58 -19.19 -0.24
C THR A 5 -25.60 -18.59 0.72
N GLU A 6 -25.21 -17.62 1.53
CA GLU A 6 -26.02 -16.94 2.53
C GLU A 6 -26.63 -15.65 1.96
N SER A 7 -27.78 -15.24 2.51
CA SER A 7 -28.42 -14.01 2.07
C SER A 7 -27.58 -12.78 2.47
N LEU A 8 -27.71 -11.69 1.70
CA LEU A 8 -27.07 -10.42 2.05
C LEU A 8 -27.55 -9.90 3.42
N SER A 9 -28.80 -10.15 3.77
CA SER A 9 -29.36 -9.78 5.08
C SER A 9 -28.61 -10.46 6.22
N ASP A 10 -28.39 -11.78 6.14
CA ASP A 10 -27.63 -12.51 7.17
C ASP A 10 -26.18 -11.99 7.29
N CYS A 11 -25.58 -11.60 6.16
CA CYS A 11 -24.25 -10.99 6.16
C CYS A 11 -24.25 -9.64 6.89
N ILE A 12 -25.26 -8.80 6.63
CA ILE A 12 -25.39 -7.47 7.26
C ILE A 12 -25.68 -7.61 8.76
N ASP A 13 -26.48 -8.57 9.19
CA ASP A 13 -26.78 -8.79 10.62
C ASP A 13 -25.53 -9.19 11.41
N ARG A 14 -24.71 -10.07 10.84
CA ARG A 14 -23.41 -10.44 11.43
C ARG A 14 -22.43 -9.28 11.43
N TYR A 15 -22.33 -8.56 10.32
CA TYR A 15 -21.50 -7.36 10.24
C TYR A 15 -21.89 -6.35 11.33
N THR A 16 -23.19 -6.06 11.45
CA THR A 16 -23.72 -5.11 12.43
C THR A 16 -23.40 -5.56 13.86
N THR A 17 -23.55 -6.86 14.14
CA THR A 17 -23.18 -7.46 15.42
C THR A 17 -21.68 -7.31 15.72
N ALA A 18 -20.82 -7.62 14.75
CA ALA A 18 -19.35 -7.49 14.90
C ALA A 18 -18.91 -6.03 15.08
N VAL A 19 -19.54 -5.09 14.37
CA VAL A 19 -19.30 -3.66 14.55
C VAL A 19 -19.74 -3.20 15.95
N ALA A 20 -20.89 -3.67 16.43
CA ALA A 20 -21.43 -3.34 17.75
C ALA A 20 -20.57 -3.89 18.90
N GLN A 21 -19.90 -5.03 18.72
CA GLN A 21 -18.92 -5.56 19.68
C GLN A 21 -17.69 -4.65 19.84
N GLY A 22 -17.39 -3.80 18.85
CA GLY A 22 -16.40 -2.73 18.95
C GLY A 22 -14.98 -3.13 18.52
N ASP A 23 -14.57 -4.39 18.69
CA ASP A 23 -13.21 -4.86 18.36
C ASP A 23 -12.85 -4.63 16.90
N LEU A 24 -13.78 -4.94 15.98
CA LEU A 24 -13.59 -4.71 14.54
C LEU A 24 -13.34 -3.22 14.24
N THR A 25 -14.14 -2.35 14.86
CA THR A 25 -14.02 -0.89 14.69
C THR A 25 -12.71 -0.36 15.29
N TYR A 26 -12.31 -0.88 16.45
CA TYR A 26 -11.06 -0.52 17.12
C TYR A 26 -9.84 -0.89 16.25
N ALA A 27 -9.79 -2.13 15.78
CA ALA A 27 -8.71 -2.60 14.90
C ALA A 27 -8.64 -1.82 13.59
N TYR A 28 -9.78 -1.62 12.92
CA TYR A 28 -9.83 -0.88 11.67
C TYR A 28 -9.37 0.57 11.83
N ARG A 29 -9.80 1.25 12.91
CA ARG A 29 -9.30 2.60 13.25
C ARG A 29 -7.79 2.59 13.50
N GLY A 30 -7.26 1.60 14.22
CA GLY A 30 -5.81 1.48 14.45
C GLY A 30 -5.00 1.39 13.16
N ILE A 31 -5.49 0.62 12.18
CA ILE A 31 -4.88 0.51 10.85
C ILE A 31 -4.91 1.86 10.12
N LEU A 32 -6.07 2.53 10.05
CA LEU A 32 -6.20 3.83 9.38
C LEU A 32 -5.37 4.92 10.08
N SER A 33 -5.30 4.91 11.41
CA SER A 33 -4.46 5.82 12.19
C SER A 33 -2.97 5.60 11.91
N THR A 34 -2.54 4.35 11.73
CA THR A 34 -1.15 4.04 11.36
C THR A 34 -0.80 4.62 9.98
N LEU A 35 -1.65 4.42 8.98
CA LEU A 35 -1.46 4.99 7.64
C LEU A 35 -1.50 6.53 7.65
N THR A 36 -2.39 7.12 8.44
CA THR A 36 -2.47 8.58 8.61
C THR A 36 -1.20 9.15 9.25
N ARG A 37 -0.66 8.46 10.26
CA ARG A 37 0.60 8.86 10.91
C ARG A 37 1.78 8.75 9.95
N PHE A 38 1.87 7.65 9.19
CA PHE A 38 2.84 7.50 8.12
C PHE A 38 2.76 8.67 7.12
N LYS A 39 1.56 9.00 6.64
CA LYS A 39 1.33 10.15 5.75
C LYS A 39 1.92 11.44 6.34
N SER A 40 1.56 11.80 7.57
CA SER A 40 2.01 13.04 8.20
C SER A 40 3.52 13.09 8.41
N VAL A 41 4.13 11.96 8.80
CA VAL A 41 5.59 11.88 8.98
C VAL A 41 6.30 11.98 7.63
N TRP A 42 5.79 11.34 6.58
CA TRP A 42 6.34 11.46 5.23
C TRP A 42 6.30 12.90 4.73
N GLU A 43 5.15 13.57 4.83
CA GLU A 43 4.99 14.97 4.41
C GLU A 43 5.98 15.91 5.13
N SER A 44 6.26 15.65 6.41
CA SER A 44 7.22 16.42 7.19
C SER A 44 8.67 16.13 6.80
N ALA A 45 9.00 14.88 6.46
CA ALA A 45 10.36 14.46 6.12
C ALA A 45 10.73 14.78 4.66
N HIS A 46 9.75 14.79 3.76
CA HIS A 46 9.93 14.93 2.31
C HIS A 46 9.06 16.07 1.74
N PRO A 47 9.37 17.34 2.03
CA PRO A 47 8.50 18.48 1.68
C PRO A 47 8.34 18.75 0.18
N HIS A 48 9.14 18.09 -0.66
CA HIS A 48 9.05 18.19 -2.12
C HIS A 48 8.20 17.10 -2.75
N ASP A 49 7.82 16.08 -1.99
CA ASP A 49 6.95 15.02 -2.44
C ASP A 49 5.49 15.42 -2.30
N THR A 50 4.63 14.89 -3.17
CA THR A 50 3.19 15.07 -3.05
C THR A 50 2.56 13.81 -2.47
N VAL A 51 1.92 13.92 -1.30
CA VAL A 51 1.24 12.80 -0.65
C VAL A 51 -0.27 12.87 -0.89
N GLY A 52 -0.86 11.76 -1.35
CA GLY A 52 -2.28 11.64 -1.59
C GLY A 52 -3.10 11.55 -0.30
N ALA A 53 -4.42 11.67 -0.44
CA ALA A 53 -5.34 11.36 0.65
C ALA A 53 -5.27 9.87 1.04
N LEU A 54 -5.61 9.57 2.30
CA LEU A 54 -5.81 8.20 2.74
C LEU A 54 -6.99 7.58 1.99
N TYR A 55 -6.73 6.50 1.27
CA TYR A 55 -7.77 5.62 0.77
C TYR A 55 -8.16 4.63 1.87
N GLN A 56 -9.37 4.74 2.38
CA GLN A 56 -9.87 3.85 3.44
C GLN A 56 -10.24 2.46 2.89
N GLY A 57 -10.85 2.40 1.71
CA GLY A 57 -11.22 1.14 1.03
C GLY A 57 -12.45 0.44 1.60
N TYR A 58 -12.73 -0.73 1.04
CA TYR A 58 -13.91 -1.55 1.33
C TYR A 58 -13.56 -2.78 2.20
N LEU A 59 -12.58 -2.62 3.10
CA LEU A 59 -11.94 -3.73 3.84
C LEU A 59 -11.24 -4.75 2.93
N ASP A 60 -10.88 -4.33 1.72
CA ASP A 60 -10.01 -5.03 0.78
C ASP A 60 -8.56 -4.55 0.96
N MET A 61 -8.35 -3.23 0.90
CA MET A 61 -7.09 -2.57 1.22
C MET A 61 -7.30 -1.13 1.68
N SER A 62 -6.40 -0.62 2.52
CA SER A 62 -6.29 0.82 2.79
C SER A 62 -4.89 1.28 2.43
N PHE A 63 -4.72 2.49 1.89
CA PHE A 63 -3.38 2.95 1.51
C PHE A 63 -3.21 4.47 1.50
N VAL A 64 -1.94 4.87 1.52
CA VAL A 64 -1.50 6.23 1.20
C VAL A 64 -0.53 6.13 0.04
N ALA A 65 -0.79 6.89 -1.02
CA ALA A 65 0.12 7.01 -2.16
C ALA A 65 0.97 8.27 -2.03
N VAL A 66 2.23 8.16 -2.38
CA VAL A 66 3.19 9.25 -2.49
C VAL A 66 3.58 9.37 -3.96
N LEU A 67 3.63 10.60 -4.46
CA LEU A 67 4.29 10.96 -5.72
C LEU A 67 5.62 11.63 -5.37
N PRO A 68 6.73 10.86 -5.37
CA PRO A 68 8.05 11.40 -5.09
C PRO A 68 8.50 12.32 -6.20
N ALA A 69 9.22 13.40 -5.84
CA ALA A 69 9.77 14.32 -6.84
C ALA A 69 10.67 13.59 -7.85
N SER A 70 11.46 12.59 -7.39
CA SER A 70 12.35 11.78 -8.22
C SER A 70 11.63 10.90 -9.26
N LEU A 71 10.35 10.62 -9.05
CA LEU A 71 9.54 9.74 -9.91
C LEU A 71 8.45 10.51 -10.69
N ALA A 72 8.32 11.82 -10.46
CA ALA A 72 7.24 12.63 -10.98
C ALA A 72 7.23 12.71 -12.52
N GLU A 73 8.40 12.88 -13.15
CA GLU A 73 8.52 12.94 -14.62
C GLU A 73 8.12 11.63 -15.29
N LYS A 74 8.44 10.49 -14.65
CA LYS A 74 8.04 9.15 -15.11
C LYS A 74 6.57 8.84 -14.76
N ARG A 75 5.89 9.75 -14.04
CA ARG A 75 4.52 9.59 -13.53
C ARG A 75 4.35 8.30 -12.73
N LEU A 76 5.37 7.96 -11.95
CA LEU A 76 5.37 6.81 -11.04
C LEU A 76 5.17 7.29 -9.60
N LYS A 77 4.58 6.43 -8.77
CA LYS A 77 4.27 6.68 -7.37
C LYS A 77 4.66 5.47 -6.55
N ILE A 78 4.87 5.67 -5.26
CA ILE A 78 4.93 4.58 -4.30
C ILE A 78 3.69 4.61 -3.40
N SER A 79 3.27 3.48 -2.86
CA SER A 79 2.17 3.43 -1.90
C SER A 79 2.53 2.52 -0.73
N LEU A 80 2.20 2.95 0.48
CA LEU A 80 2.09 2.05 1.64
C LEU A 80 0.65 1.56 1.73
N VAL A 81 0.47 0.25 1.60
CA VAL A 81 -0.83 -0.42 1.54
C VAL A 81 -0.95 -1.39 2.70
N TYR A 82 -2.10 -1.43 3.37
CA TYR A 82 -2.48 -2.50 4.28
C TYR A 82 -3.53 -3.39 3.60
N LEU A 83 -3.18 -4.65 3.36
CA LEU A 83 -4.07 -5.66 2.76
C LEU A 83 -4.89 -6.34 3.87
N HIS A 84 -6.12 -5.90 4.08
CA HIS A 84 -6.98 -6.38 5.18
C HIS A 84 -7.18 -7.91 5.20
N PRO A 85 -7.43 -8.61 4.08
CA PRO A 85 -7.64 -10.06 4.10
C PRO A 85 -6.42 -10.85 4.59
N SER A 86 -5.21 -10.33 4.37
CA SER A 86 -3.96 -10.98 4.79
C SER A 86 -3.39 -10.39 6.07
N GLY A 87 -3.82 -9.18 6.45
CA GLY A 87 -3.26 -8.41 7.56
C GLY A 87 -1.80 -8.01 7.33
N THR A 88 -1.42 -7.66 6.10
CA THR A 88 -0.02 -7.39 5.69
C THR A 88 0.13 -5.95 5.21
N PHE A 89 1.16 -5.25 5.67
CA PHE A 89 1.64 -4.03 5.03
C PHE A 89 2.49 -4.39 3.82
N THR A 90 2.27 -3.72 2.71
CA THR A 90 3.00 -3.93 1.46
C THR A 90 3.32 -2.59 0.81
N LEU A 91 4.50 -2.46 0.23
CA LEU A 91 4.95 -1.28 -0.51
C LEU A 91 4.81 -1.55 -2.00
N TRP A 92 4.12 -0.66 -2.70
CA TRP A 92 3.87 -0.81 -4.14
C TRP A 92 4.53 0.30 -4.93
N LEU A 93 5.17 -0.04 -6.04
CA LEU A 93 5.43 0.90 -7.14
C LEU A 93 4.21 0.88 -8.06
N ILE A 94 3.58 2.03 -8.30
CA ILE A 94 2.40 2.16 -9.17
C ILE A 94 2.65 3.24 -10.24
N ALA A 95 1.88 3.21 -11.32
CA ALA A 95 1.93 4.23 -12.37
C ALA A 95 0.67 5.09 -12.41
N GLY A 96 0.80 6.32 -12.90
CA GLY A 96 -0.30 7.27 -13.04
C GLY A 96 -1.36 6.88 -14.07
N ASN A 97 -1.10 5.89 -14.93
CA ASN A 97 -2.09 5.29 -15.82
C ASN A 97 -1.65 3.89 -16.28
N ARG A 98 -2.58 3.12 -16.87
CA ARG A 98 -2.36 1.75 -17.34
C ARG A 98 -1.35 1.62 -18.48
N ALA A 99 -1.20 2.64 -19.34
CA ALA A 99 -0.21 2.59 -20.41
C ALA A 99 1.22 2.65 -19.87
N ILE A 100 1.48 3.56 -18.92
CA ILE A 100 2.77 3.68 -18.23
C ILE A 100 3.02 2.42 -17.39
N GLN A 101 2.00 1.93 -16.68
CA GLN A 101 2.11 0.70 -15.90
C GLN A 101 2.59 -0.47 -16.75
N LYS A 102 1.95 -0.69 -17.91
CA LYS A 102 2.32 -1.75 -18.85
C LYS A 102 3.74 -1.54 -19.37
N SER A 103 4.08 -0.33 -19.80
CA SER A 103 5.42 -0.02 -20.33
C SER A 103 6.53 -0.31 -19.33
N VAL A 104 6.36 0.14 -18.08
CA VAL A 104 7.36 -0.07 -17.02
C VAL A 104 7.40 -1.54 -16.59
N SER A 105 6.26 -2.20 -16.44
CA SER A 105 6.19 -3.63 -16.16
C SER A 105 6.90 -4.46 -17.23
N ASP A 106 6.68 -4.15 -18.51
CA ASP A 106 7.31 -4.84 -19.64
C ASP A 106 8.84 -4.64 -19.66
N ALA A 107 9.32 -3.44 -19.37
CA ALA A 107 10.75 -3.14 -19.25
C ALA A 107 11.44 -3.88 -18.09
N LEU A 108 10.70 -4.18 -17.03
CA LEU A 108 11.21 -4.85 -15.83
C LEU A 108 11.14 -6.37 -15.87
N ARG A 109 10.51 -6.97 -16.89
CA ARG A 109 10.28 -8.44 -16.97
C ARG A 109 11.55 -9.30 -16.84
N ASN A 110 12.69 -8.78 -17.32
CA ASN A 110 13.97 -9.50 -17.32
C ASN A 110 14.98 -8.89 -16.33
N VAL A 111 14.56 -7.92 -15.51
CA VAL A 111 15.40 -7.30 -14.50
C VAL A 111 15.37 -8.16 -13.24
N SER A 112 16.52 -8.42 -12.64
CA SER A 112 16.59 -9.12 -11.36
C SER A 112 16.09 -8.20 -10.25
N LEU A 113 14.98 -8.57 -9.61
CA LEU A 113 14.30 -7.76 -8.59
C LEU A 113 14.67 -8.13 -7.14
N GLY A 114 15.50 -9.17 -6.93
CA GLY A 114 15.89 -9.59 -5.59
C GLY A 114 14.68 -9.99 -4.74
N GLU A 115 14.46 -9.29 -3.64
CA GLU A 115 13.33 -9.51 -2.73
C GLU A 115 12.00 -8.93 -3.22
N TYR A 116 12.03 -8.06 -4.25
CA TYR A 116 10.82 -7.47 -4.80
C TYR A 116 10.14 -8.41 -5.80
N SER A 117 8.81 -8.35 -5.84
CA SER A 117 8.00 -9.13 -6.76
C SER A 117 7.44 -8.27 -7.87
N LEU A 118 7.67 -8.65 -9.13
CA LEU A 118 6.93 -8.11 -10.27
C LEU A 118 5.50 -8.65 -10.21
N THR A 119 4.52 -7.78 -10.06
CA THR A 119 3.13 -8.20 -9.87
C THR A 119 2.47 -8.54 -11.20
N LYS A 120 1.59 -9.55 -11.19
CA LYS A 120 0.68 -9.79 -12.31
C LYS A 120 -0.36 -8.67 -12.32
N LEU A 121 -0.55 -8.04 -13.48
CA LEU A 121 -1.55 -6.99 -13.66
C LEU A 121 -2.96 -7.63 -13.65
N GLU A 122 -3.56 -7.71 -12.48
CA GLU A 122 -4.90 -8.26 -12.25
C GLU A 122 -5.89 -7.16 -11.82
N PRO A 123 -7.21 -7.33 -12.06
CA PRO A 123 -8.21 -6.38 -11.56
C PRO A 123 -8.13 -6.23 -10.04
N GLY A 124 -7.91 -5.00 -9.55
CA GLY A 124 -7.74 -4.69 -8.13
C GLY A 124 -6.29 -4.61 -7.64
N VAL A 125 -5.31 -5.01 -8.47
CA VAL A 125 -3.87 -4.84 -8.18
C VAL A 125 -3.27 -3.84 -9.17
N ASP A 126 -2.98 -2.64 -8.68
CA ASP A 126 -2.34 -1.56 -9.45
C ASP A 126 -0.81 -1.51 -9.29
N ALA A 127 -0.25 -2.43 -8.52
CA ALA A 127 1.19 -2.58 -8.39
C ALA A 127 1.86 -2.97 -9.72
N ILE A 128 3.06 -2.44 -9.93
CA ILE A 128 4.07 -2.94 -10.89
C ILE A 128 5.06 -3.82 -10.13
N ILE A 129 5.56 -3.30 -9.01
CA ILE A 129 6.40 -4.01 -8.06
C ILE A 129 5.73 -3.95 -6.70
N ALA A 130 5.81 -5.05 -5.94
CA ALA A 130 5.38 -5.11 -4.56
C ALA A 130 6.48 -5.67 -3.64
N LEU A 131 6.49 -5.19 -2.39
CA LEU A 131 7.25 -5.74 -1.27
C LEU A 131 6.33 -5.91 -0.06
N ASP A 132 6.09 -7.14 0.37
CA ASP A 132 5.39 -7.41 1.62
C ASP A 132 6.35 -7.22 2.81
N LEU A 133 5.93 -6.41 3.77
CA LEU A 133 6.73 -6.11 4.97
C LEU A 133 6.57 -7.21 6.01
N PRO A 134 7.65 -7.62 6.70
CA PRO A 134 7.64 -8.75 7.62
C PRO A 134 6.77 -8.48 8.86
N LYS A 135 6.10 -9.54 9.33
CA LYS A 135 5.29 -9.57 10.56
C LYS A 135 6.12 -10.04 11.77
N PRO A 136 5.67 -9.76 13.02
CA PRO A 136 4.45 -9.03 13.41
C PRO A 136 4.62 -7.49 13.37
N TYR A 137 3.49 -6.78 13.31
CA TYR A 137 3.46 -5.31 13.44
C TYR A 137 3.05 -4.93 14.87
N ALA A 138 3.88 -4.15 15.56
CA ALA A 138 3.61 -3.67 16.91
C ALA A 138 2.63 -2.50 16.90
N PHE A 139 1.33 -2.76 16.68
CA PHE A 139 0.29 -1.73 16.67
C PHE A 139 0.15 -0.99 18.01
N ASP A 140 0.52 -1.63 19.12
CA ASP A 140 0.57 -1.02 20.45
C ASP A 140 1.77 -0.08 20.66
N GLU A 141 2.71 -0.04 19.71
CA GLU A 141 3.88 0.85 19.68
C GLU A 141 3.85 1.75 18.43
N PRO A 142 2.87 2.66 18.30
CA PRO A 142 2.57 3.35 17.05
C PRO A 142 3.72 4.20 16.50
N GLU A 143 4.57 4.75 17.36
CA GLU A 143 5.75 5.54 16.98
C GLU A 143 6.83 4.65 16.34
N GLN A 144 7.14 3.52 16.98
CA GLN A 144 8.13 2.57 16.49
C GLN A 144 7.65 1.89 15.20
N LEU A 145 6.37 1.50 15.13
CA LEU A 145 5.78 0.97 13.91
C LEU A 145 5.87 1.98 12.76
N THR A 146 5.51 3.24 13.00
CA THR A 146 5.58 4.28 11.96
C THR A 146 7.01 4.51 11.50
N LYS A 147 7.99 4.55 12.41
CA LYS A 147 9.40 4.69 12.06
C LYS A 147 9.88 3.55 11.15
N ASN A 148 9.50 2.31 11.47
CA ASN A 148 9.86 1.14 10.66
C ASN A 148 9.23 1.21 9.26
N LEU A 149 7.95 1.59 9.18
CA LEU A 149 7.24 1.75 7.90
C LEU A 149 7.83 2.88 7.05
N LEU A 150 8.22 4.00 7.67
CA LEU A 150 8.90 5.11 6.99
C LEU A 150 10.24 4.67 6.41
N GLN A 151 11.09 4.06 7.23
CA GLN A 151 12.41 3.60 6.80
C GLN A 151 12.32 2.57 5.66
N ALA A 152 11.37 1.64 5.74
CA ALA A 152 11.12 0.68 4.66
C ALA A 152 10.66 1.37 3.38
N ALA A 153 9.75 2.35 3.47
CA ALA A 153 9.26 3.10 2.33
C ALA A 153 10.34 3.98 1.68
N GLU A 154 11.22 4.58 2.46
CA GLU A 154 12.37 5.37 1.96
C GLU A 154 13.40 4.49 1.26
N THR A 155 13.69 3.32 1.83
CA THR A 155 14.57 2.33 1.20
C THR A 155 13.98 1.88 -0.14
N PHE A 156 12.70 1.48 -0.11
CA PHE A 156 11.96 1.10 -1.32
C PHE A 156 11.95 2.22 -2.37
N LEU A 157 11.78 3.48 -1.98
CA LEU A 157 11.84 4.62 -2.90
C LEU A 157 13.22 4.74 -3.58
N ALA A 158 14.30 4.64 -2.82
CA ALA A 158 15.65 4.72 -3.35
C ALA A 158 15.89 3.60 -4.37
N ASP A 159 15.50 2.37 -4.03
CA ASP A 159 15.67 1.20 -4.89
C ASP A 159 14.81 1.30 -6.16
N MET A 160 13.55 1.74 -6.04
CA MET A 160 12.69 1.96 -7.21
C MET A 160 13.23 3.07 -8.11
N THR A 161 13.75 4.16 -7.54
CA THR A 161 14.36 5.26 -8.31
C THR A 161 15.58 4.77 -9.10
N ALA A 162 16.45 3.98 -8.48
CA ALA A 162 17.60 3.38 -9.16
C ALA A 162 17.17 2.42 -10.27
N LEU A 163 16.23 1.53 -9.97
CA LEU A 163 15.70 0.52 -10.90
C LEU A 163 15.05 1.17 -12.13
N VAL A 164 14.19 2.19 -11.92
CA VAL A 164 13.49 2.87 -13.02
C VAL A 164 14.39 3.86 -13.79
N GLY A 165 15.51 4.28 -13.21
CA GLY A 165 16.55 5.03 -13.89
C GLY A 165 17.34 4.18 -14.89
N GLY A 166 17.52 2.88 -14.60
CA GLY A 166 18.24 1.93 -15.47
C GLY A 166 17.45 1.43 -16.68
N ILE A 167 16.12 1.61 -16.70
CA ILE A 167 15.24 1.29 -17.83
C ILE A 167 14.99 2.56 -18.67
N SER A 168 15.92 2.87 -19.56
CA SER A 168 15.77 3.91 -20.60
C SER A 168 15.78 3.27 -21.98
#